data_AF-A0A976CW26-F1
#
_entry.id   AF-A0A976CW26-F1
#
_cell.length_a   1.000
_cell.length_b   1.000
_cell.length_c   1.000
_cell.angle_alpha   90.00
_cell.angle_beta   90.00
_cell.angle_gamma   90.00
#
_symmetry.space_group_name_H-M   'P 1'
#
loop_
_entity.id
_entity.type
_entity.pdbx_description
1 polymer ?
#
loop_
_entity_poly.entity_id
_entity_poly.type
_entity_poly.pdbx_seq_one_letter_code
_entity_poly.pdbx_strand_id
1 'polypeptide(L)'
;MTKAEIFWRRTVREKYVHKTQKTLPPIIAPAPQASIPGTLLAPALAAQIICDKYQDHLPHHRQAQRLRRRHDIDIGRQTLNSWTHATARHLAPIDRAIRAEILQAEQLQVDETPISYLQPGHGTTREGRLWAYRDVARATCYFDWHAGRGADCLLDFLGYDKETNTIAYQGIIHTDGYTVYDTVAAKHGLRHAGCLAHTRRKFTDLGKAPSHQLHPQPMAQNHPLL
;
A
#
# COMPACT_ATOMS: atom_id res chain seq x y z
N MET A 1 0.39 15.07 30.90
CA MET A 1 -0.02 14.66 29.54
C MET A 1 -0.93 15.73 28.98
N THR A 2 -0.55 16.41 27.90
CA THR A 2 -1.40 17.42 27.24
C THR A 2 -2.54 16.70 26.53
N LYS A 3 -3.78 17.17 26.72
CA LYS A 3 -4.94 16.58 26.04
C LYS A 3 -4.85 16.87 24.54
N ALA A 4 -5.12 15.87 23.70
CA ALA A 4 -5.22 16.09 22.27
C ALA A 4 -6.42 17.00 21.97
N GLU A 5 -6.19 18.05 21.18
CA GLU A 5 -7.20 19.03 20.78
C GLU A 5 -7.14 19.31 19.29
N ILE A 6 -8.31 19.61 18.71
CA ILE A 6 -8.42 20.08 17.33
C ILE A 6 -8.67 21.58 17.39
N PHE A 7 -7.86 22.34 16.67
CA PHE A 7 -7.90 23.80 16.69
C PHE A 7 -7.69 24.40 15.31
N TRP A 8 -8.15 25.64 15.16
CA TRP A 8 -7.88 26.45 13.98
C TRP A 8 -6.65 27.32 14.24
N ARG A 9 -5.57 27.09 13.47
CA ARG A 9 -4.40 27.97 13.50
C ARG A 9 -4.59 29.15 12.56
N ARG A 10 -4.96 30.30 13.10
CA ARG A 10 -5.04 31.56 12.34
C ARG A 10 -3.66 32.23 12.29
N THR A 11 -3.12 32.41 11.08
CA THR A 11 -1.94 33.25 10.88
C THR A 11 -2.38 34.59 10.32
N VAL A 12 -2.11 35.68 11.04
CA VAL A 12 -2.38 37.05 10.60
C VAL A 12 -1.10 37.63 10.02
N ARG A 13 -1.21 38.26 8.84
CA ARG A 13 -0.10 38.95 8.17
C ARG A 13 -0.47 40.41 8.01
N GLU A 14 0.31 41.27 8.62
CA GLU A 14 0.12 42.71 8.49
C GLU A 14 0.57 43.19 7.11
N LYS A 15 -0.20 44.12 6.55
CA LYS A 15 0.05 44.75 5.26
C LYS A 15 0.42 46.19 5.52
N TYR A 16 1.62 46.59 5.12
CA TYR A 16 2.14 47.92 5.35
C TYR A 16 2.10 48.74 4.06
N VAL A 17 1.74 50.03 4.18
CA VAL A 17 1.77 51.01 3.08
C VAL A 17 2.75 52.11 3.45
N HIS A 18 3.54 52.57 2.48
CA HIS A 18 4.50 53.63 2.72
C HIS A 18 3.79 54.95 3.05
N LYS A 19 4.13 55.58 4.18
CA LYS A 19 3.43 56.78 4.68
C LYS A 19 3.55 57.99 3.73
N THR A 20 4.71 58.16 3.09
CA THR A 20 5.02 59.32 2.25
C THR A 20 4.93 59.05 0.75
N GLN A 21 5.02 57.79 0.33
CA GLN A 21 5.00 57.40 -1.09
C GLN A 21 3.84 56.44 -1.33
N LYS A 22 2.62 57.00 -1.33
CA LYS A 22 1.37 56.23 -1.40
C LYS A 22 1.16 55.47 -2.73
N THR A 23 1.98 55.76 -3.74
CA THR A 23 1.96 55.09 -5.06
C THR A 23 2.70 53.75 -5.07
N LEU A 24 3.54 53.47 -4.07
CA LEU A 24 4.24 52.18 -3.97
C LEU A 24 3.27 51.06 -3.59
N PRO A 25 3.46 49.84 -4.13
CA PRO A 25 2.65 48.69 -3.76
C PRO A 25 2.82 48.37 -2.26
N PRO A 26 1.75 47.99 -1.56
CA PRO A 26 1.84 47.59 -0.17
C PRO A 26 2.75 46.38 0.03
N ILE A 27 3.51 46.38 1.13
CA ILE A 27 4.44 45.31 1.48
C ILE A 27 3.75 44.35 2.46
N ILE A 28 3.84 43.05 2.21
CA ILE A 28 3.30 41.99 3.07
C ILE A 28 4.28 40.81 3.09
N ALA A 29 4.46 40.19 4.25
CA ALA A 29 5.26 38.97 4.37
C ALA A 29 4.64 37.82 3.53
N PRO A 30 5.46 36.93 2.94
CA PRO A 30 4.94 35.76 2.23
C PRO A 30 4.07 34.90 3.16
N ALA A 31 3.06 34.23 2.60
CA ALA A 31 2.23 33.33 3.38
C ALA A 31 3.09 32.15 3.85
N PRO A 32 2.90 31.64 5.09
CA PRO A 32 3.51 30.38 5.47
C PRO A 32 3.11 29.30 4.47
N GLN A 33 4.08 28.46 4.10
CA GLN A 33 3.79 27.34 3.22
C GLN A 33 2.83 26.37 3.92
N ALA A 34 1.70 26.11 3.30
CA ALA A 34 0.79 25.07 3.76
C ALA A 34 1.45 23.70 3.59
N SER A 35 1.26 22.80 4.55
CA SER A 35 1.81 21.43 4.47
C SER A 35 1.29 20.69 3.25
N ILE A 36 0.01 20.87 2.92
CA ILE A 36 -0.58 20.43 1.66
C ILE A 36 -1.23 21.66 0.98
N PRO A 37 -0.69 22.12 -0.17
CA PRO A 37 -1.21 23.29 -0.88
C PRO A 37 -2.71 23.19 -1.19
N GLY A 38 -3.42 24.32 -1.05
CA GLY A 38 -4.86 24.40 -1.34
C GLY A 38 -5.76 23.74 -0.28
N THR A 39 -5.22 23.39 0.89
CA THR A 39 -6.00 22.76 1.96
C THR A 39 -5.79 23.47 3.30
N LEU A 40 -6.72 23.22 4.23
CA LEU A 40 -6.63 23.61 5.64
C LEU A 40 -5.93 22.53 6.48
N LEU A 41 -5.40 21.49 5.83
CA LEU A 41 -4.90 20.29 6.48
C LEU A 41 -3.52 20.54 7.10
N ALA A 42 -3.44 20.43 8.42
CA ALA A 42 -2.18 20.37 9.15
C ALA A 42 -1.67 18.91 9.21
N PRO A 43 -0.35 18.68 9.37
CA PRO A 43 0.23 17.33 9.41
C PRO A 43 -0.37 16.44 10.50
N ALA A 44 -0.65 17.00 11.68
CA ALA A 44 -1.28 16.26 12.78
C ALA A 44 -2.69 15.79 12.44
N LEU A 45 -3.50 16.63 11.78
CA LEU A 45 -4.83 16.26 11.34
C LEU A 45 -4.77 15.22 10.19
N ALA A 46 -3.78 15.34 9.30
CA ALA A 46 -3.53 14.37 8.24
C ALA A 46 -3.21 12.98 8.80
N ALA A 47 -2.29 12.93 9.76
CA ALA A 47 -1.92 11.70 10.46
C ALA A 47 -3.15 11.08 11.16
N GLN A 48 -3.93 11.89 11.90
CA GLN A 48 -5.13 11.43 12.57
C GLN A 48 -6.15 10.81 11.58
N ILE A 49 -6.44 11.47 10.46
CA ILE A 49 -7.38 10.97 9.43
C ILE A 49 -6.93 9.63 8.87
N ILE A 50 -5.64 9.47 8.57
CA ILE A 50 -5.06 8.24 8.05
C ILE A 50 -5.11 7.12 9.10
N CYS A 51 -4.63 7.38 10.33
CA CYS A 51 -4.66 6.40 11.42
C CYS A 51 -6.09 5.94 11.70
N ASP A 52 -7.03 6.88 11.84
CA ASP A 52 -8.44 6.56 12.03
C ASP A 52 -8.95 5.64 10.91
N LYS A 53 -8.60 5.92 9.65
CA LYS A 53 -9.12 5.17 8.51
C LYS A 53 -8.55 3.76 8.43
N TYR A 54 -7.23 3.64 8.50
CA TYR A 54 -6.52 2.41 8.14
C TYR A 54 -6.13 1.56 9.35
N GLN A 55 -5.78 2.20 10.46
CA GLN A 55 -5.43 1.50 11.70
C GLN A 55 -6.67 1.23 12.55
N ASP A 56 -7.55 2.21 12.71
CA ASP A 56 -8.75 2.09 13.57
C ASP A 56 -10.02 1.70 12.78
N HIS A 57 -9.89 1.42 11.48
CA HIS A 57 -11.00 1.02 10.60
C HIS A 57 -12.22 1.96 10.65
N LEU A 58 -12.00 3.26 10.85
CA LEU A 58 -13.03 4.28 10.91
C LEU A 58 -13.21 4.93 9.53
N PRO A 59 -14.22 4.54 8.73
CA PRO A 59 -14.49 5.13 7.43
C PRO A 59 -14.79 6.63 7.53
N HIS A 60 -14.48 7.37 6.46
CA HIS A 60 -14.60 8.84 6.43
C HIS A 60 -15.98 9.37 6.85
N HIS A 61 -17.07 8.65 6.58
CA HIS A 61 -18.40 9.09 7.03
C HIS A 61 -18.53 9.09 8.56
N ARG A 62 -17.96 8.09 9.25
CA ARG A 62 -17.94 8.04 10.71
C ARG A 62 -16.97 9.07 11.28
N GLN A 63 -15.83 9.31 10.63
CA GLN A 63 -14.91 10.40 11.00
C GLN A 63 -15.59 11.76 10.93
N ALA A 64 -16.26 12.08 9.80
CA ALA A 64 -16.99 13.33 9.61
C ALA A 64 -18.09 13.51 10.68
N GLN A 65 -18.89 12.47 10.95
CA GLN A 65 -19.90 12.52 12.01
C GLN A 65 -19.28 12.76 13.40
N ARG A 66 -18.14 12.11 13.70
CA ARG A 66 -17.44 12.29 14.98
C ARG A 66 -16.93 13.72 15.14
N LEU A 67 -16.33 14.29 14.09
CA LEU A 67 -15.87 15.68 14.06
C LEU A 67 -17.02 16.66 14.29
N ARG A 68 -18.15 16.47 13.60
CA ARG A 68 -19.34 17.31 13.77
C ARG A 68 -19.92 17.24 15.17
N ARG A 69 -20.07 16.03 15.73
CA ARG A 69 -20.73 15.80 17.03
C ARG A 69 -19.86 16.19 18.23
N ARG A 70 -18.54 15.98 18.16
CA ARG A 70 -17.63 16.16 19.31
C ARG A 70 -16.89 17.49 19.29
N HIS A 71 -16.72 18.09 18.12
CA HIS A 71 -15.86 19.27 17.95
C HIS A 71 -16.55 20.41 17.20
N ASP A 72 -17.84 20.26 16.82
CA ASP A 72 -18.58 21.25 16.01
C ASP A 72 -17.89 21.56 14.66
N ILE A 73 -17.09 20.63 14.16
CA ILE A 73 -16.34 20.77 12.90
C ILE A 73 -17.11 20.09 11.78
N ASP A 74 -17.54 20.86 10.79
CA ASP A 74 -18.22 20.34 9.61
C ASP A 74 -17.24 20.14 8.45
N ILE A 75 -16.78 18.90 8.27
CA ILE A 75 -15.91 18.50 7.15
C ILE A 75 -16.59 17.38 6.38
N GLY A 76 -16.86 17.64 5.10
CA GLY A 76 -17.49 16.67 4.21
C GLY A 76 -16.65 15.42 3.94
N ARG A 77 -17.33 14.30 3.66
CA ARG A 77 -16.68 13.01 3.32
C ARG A 77 -15.73 13.10 2.13
N GLN A 78 -16.10 13.90 1.13
CA GLN A 78 -15.29 14.15 -0.05
C GLN A 78 -14.00 14.89 0.30
N THR A 79 -14.07 15.88 1.20
CA THR A 79 -12.90 16.62 1.69
C THR A 79 -11.93 15.69 2.41
N LEU A 80 -12.42 14.86 3.34
CA LEU A 80 -11.60 13.85 4.01
C LEU A 80 -10.95 12.90 3.00
N ASN A 81 -11.69 12.47 1.98
CA ASN A 81 -11.15 11.63 0.92
C ASN A 81 -10.03 12.32 0.14
N SER A 82 -10.25 13.55 -0.31
CA SER A 82 -9.23 14.33 -1.03
C SER A 82 -7.98 14.57 -0.18
N TRP A 83 -8.15 14.83 1.11
CA TRP A 83 -7.05 15.01 2.06
C TRP A 83 -6.27 13.72 2.29
N THR A 84 -6.93 12.56 2.39
CA THR A 84 -6.26 11.26 2.45
C THR A 84 -5.39 11.02 1.22
N HIS A 85 -5.89 11.28 0.01
CA HIS A 85 -5.10 11.12 -1.23
C HIS A 85 -3.94 12.11 -1.32
N ALA A 86 -4.14 13.36 -0.91
CA ALA A 86 -3.07 14.34 -0.86
C ALA A 86 -1.97 13.91 0.11
N THR A 87 -2.36 13.43 1.29
CA THR A 87 -1.41 12.94 2.29
C THR A 87 -0.64 11.71 1.77
N ALA A 88 -1.33 10.75 1.13
CA ALA A 88 -0.67 9.60 0.51
C ALA A 88 0.41 10.01 -0.51
N ARG A 89 0.15 11.02 -1.34
CA ARG A 89 1.16 11.56 -2.27
C ARG A 89 2.38 12.14 -1.55
N HIS A 90 2.18 12.79 -0.40
CA HIS A 90 3.30 13.29 0.41
C HIS A 90 4.11 12.18 1.09
N LEU A 91 3.54 10.98 1.25
CA LEU A 91 4.24 9.80 1.79
C LEU A 91 5.03 9.01 0.73
N ALA A 92 4.93 9.37 -0.55
CA ALA A 92 5.65 8.69 -1.63
C ALA A 92 7.19 8.58 -1.46
N PRO A 93 7.90 9.52 -0.79
CA PRO A 93 9.31 9.31 -0.48
C PRO A 93 9.56 8.18 0.53
N ILE A 94 8.67 8.02 1.51
CA ILE A 94 8.76 6.96 2.52
C ILE A 94 8.46 5.61 1.88
N ASP A 95 7.43 5.54 1.05
CA ASP A 95 7.08 4.37 0.24
C ASP A 95 8.29 3.86 -0.58
N ARG A 96 8.93 4.76 -1.33
CA ARG A 96 10.15 4.46 -2.11
C ARG A 96 11.31 3.99 -1.23
N ALA A 97 11.49 4.58 -0.05
CA ALA A 97 12.55 4.19 0.88
C ALA A 97 12.31 2.78 1.43
N ILE A 98 11.08 2.45 1.85
CA ILE A 98 10.70 1.11 2.32
C ILE A 98 10.90 0.09 1.19
N ARG A 99 10.48 0.41 -0.04
CA ARG A 99 10.68 -0.47 -1.19
C ARG A 99 12.17 -0.74 -1.43
N ALA A 100 13.00 0.30 -1.42
CA ALA A 100 14.44 0.17 -1.60
C ALA A 100 15.08 -0.69 -0.49
N GLU A 101 14.64 -0.54 0.76
CA GLU A 101 15.10 -1.34 1.89
C GLU A 101 14.75 -2.82 1.74
N ILE A 102 13.50 -3.13 1.35
CA ILE A 102 13.05 -4.51 1.14
C ILE A 102 13.83 -5.20 0.02
N LEU A 103 14.19 -4.48 -1.05
CA LEU A 103 14.98 -5.06 -2.13
C LEU A 103 16.41 -5.44 -1.72
N GLN A 104 16.86 -5.05 -0.52
CA GLN A 104 18.14 -5.47 0.07
C GLN A 104 18.01 -6.73 0.95
N ALA A 105 16.81 -7.30 1.08
CA ALA A 105 16.61 -8.49 1.89
C ALA A 105 17.34 -9.71 1.30
N GLU A 106 17.96 -10.53 2.15
CA GLU A 106 18.54 -11.80 1.69
C GLU A 106 17.47 -12.85 1.38
N GLN A 107 16.36 -12.79 2.12
CA GLN A 107 15.19 -13.65 1.96
C GLN A 107 13.93 -12.80 2.06
N LEU A 108 13.08 -12.93 1.04
CA LEU A 108 11.83 -12.21 0.91
C LEU A 108 10.65 -13.17 0.95
N GLN A 109 9.74 -12.97 1.89
CA GLN A 109 8.44 -13.64 1.86
C GLN A 109 7.52 -12.87 0.92
N VAL A 110 6.84 -13.58 0.02
CA VAL A 110 5.88 -12.98 -0.92
C VAL A 110 4.55 -13.72 -0.84
N ASP A 111 3.45 -12.97 -0.76
CA ASP A 111 2.09 -13.48 -0.74
C ASP A 111 1.13 -12.51 -1.45
N GLU A 112 0.20 -13.03 -2.24
CA GLU A 112 -0.79 -12.24 -2.96
C GLU A 112 -2.23 -12.50 -2.50
N THR A 113 -2.81 -11.54 -1.78
CA THR A 113 -4.17 -11.66 -1.23
C THR A 113 -5.21 -11.11 -2.22
N PRO A 114 -6.26 -11.89 -2.60
CA PRO A 114 -7.35 -11.39 -3.44
C PRO A 114 -8.17 -10.33 -2.71
N ILE A 115 -8.47 -9.23 -3.40
CA ILE A 115 -9.31 -8.15 -2.90
C ILE A 115 -10.33 -7.77 -3.98
N SER A 116 -11.61 -7.73 -3.60
CA SER A 116 -12.65 -7.18 -4.44
C SER A 116 -12.59 -5.65 -4.44
N TYR A 117 -12.47 -5.03 -5.62
CA TYR A 117 -12.47 -3.59 -5.79
C TYR A 117 -13.58 -3.14 -6.74
N LEU A 118 -13.97 -1.87 -6.61
CA LEU A 118 -14.96 -1.25 -7.49
C LEU A 118 -14.26 -0.69 -8.73
N GLN A 119 -14.69 -1.12 -9.91
CA GLN A 119 -14.34 -0.48 -11.18
C GLN A 119 -15.62 0.09 -11.80
N PRO A 120 -15.81 1.43 -11.77
CA PRO A 120 -16.99 2.06 -12.35
C PRO A 120 -17.21 1.63 -13.80
N GLY A 121 -18.47 1.36 -14.17
CA GLY A 121 -18.85 0.91 -15.52
C GLY A 121 -18.96 -0.62 -15.70
N HIS A 122 -18.56 -1.43 -14.72
CA HIS A 122 -18.60 -2.90 -14.84
C HIS A 122 -19.81 -3.59 -14.19
N GLY A 123 -20.61 -2.88 -13.39
CA GLY A 123 -21.80 -3.44 -12.71
C GLY A 123 -21.52 -4.43 -11.57
N THR A 124 -20.31 -5.01 -11.53
CA THR A 124 -19.82 -5.90 -10.48
C THR A 124 -18.47 -5.44 -9.96
N THR A 125 -18.07 -5.99 -8.81
CA THR A 125 -16.70 -5.86 -8.32
C THR A 125 -15.76 -6.65 -9.20
N ARG A 126 -14.53 -6.15 -9.35
CA ARG A 126 -13.44 -6.91 -9.95
C ARG A 126 -12.51 -7.41 -8.86
N GLU A 127 -11.76 -8.45 -9.19
CA GLU A 127 -10.73 -8.97 -8.31
C GLU A 127 -9.38 -8.34 -8.68
N GLY A 128 -8.69 -7.82 -7.67
CA GLY A 128 -7.27 -7.45 -7.74
C GLY A 128 -6.50 -8.18 -6.64
N ARG A 129 -5.20 -7.92 -6.55
CA ARG A 129 -4.30 -8.55 -5.59
C ARG A 129 -3.54 -7.50 -4.81
N LEU A 130 -3.57 -7.63 -3.49
CA LEU A 130 -2.65 -6.95 -2.60
C LEU A 130 -1.45 -7.87 -2.38
N TRP A 131 -0.30 -7.49 -2.91
CA TRP A 131 0.95 -8.20 -2.78
C TRP A 131 1.65 -7.73 -1.51
N ALA A 132 2.00 -8.67 -0.64
CA ALA A 132 2.77 -8.42 0.57
C ALA A 132 4.18 -8.97 0.39
N TYR A 133 5.16 -8.11 0.64
CA TYR A 133 6.58 -8.44 0.60
C TYR A 133 7.15 -8.22 2.00
N ARG A 134 7.81 -9.22 2.56
CA ARG A 134 8.32 -9.15 3.94
C ARG A 134 9.76 -9.62 4.04
N ASP A 135 10.61 -8.74 4.55
CA ASP A 135 11.93 -9.10 5.04
C ASP A 135 11.78 -9.69 6.45
N VAL A 136 12.15 -10.97 6.61
CA VAL A 136 12.05 -11.66 7.90
C VAL A 136 13.06 -11.14 8.90
N ALA A 137 14.26 -10.78 8.45
CA ALA A 137 15.37 -10.39 9.31
C ALA A 137 15.14 -9.00 9.92
N ARG A 138 14.62 -8.07 9.13
CA ARG A 138 14.32 -6.69 9.58
C ARG A 138 12.88 -6.49 10.05
N ALA A 139 12.00 -7.46 9.81
CA ALA A 139 10.56 -7.35 10.02
C ALA A 139 9.89 -6.22 9.23
N THR A 140 10.54 -5.74 8.16
CA THR A 140 10.01 -4.72 7.25
C THR A 140 8.99 -5.35 6.31
N CYS A 141 7.86 -4.66 6.11
CA CYS A 141 6.81 -5.06 5.18
C CYS A 141 6.57 -3.96 4.14
N TYR A 142 6.36 -4.37 2.90
CA TYR A 142 5.92 -3.52 1.80
C TYR A 142 4.67 -4.13 1.17
N PHE A 143 3.74 -3.26 0.77
CA PHE A 143 2.48 -3.67 0.17
C PHE A 143 2.35 -3.02 -1.20
N ASP A 144 1.97 -3.81 -2.19
CA ASP A 144 1.76 -3.36 -3.56
C ASP A 144 0.38 -3.77 -4.08
N TRP A 145 -0.24 -2.91 -4.87
CA TRP A 145 -1.56 -3.17 -5.44
C TRP A 145 -1.47 -3.43 -6.93
N HIS A 146 -1.99 -4.58 -7.36
CA HIS A 146 -2.09 -4.93 -8.77
C HIS A 146 -3.50 -5.39 -9.12
N ALA A 147 -3.97 -5.06 -10.32
CA ALA A 147 -5.25 -5.55 -10.84
C ALA A 147 -5.17 -7.02 -11.33
N GLY A 148 -3.98 -7.62 -11.30
CA GLY A 148 -3.71 -8.97 -11.77
C GLY A 148 -2.78 -9.74 -10.84
N ARG A 149 -2.43 -10.96 -11.27
CA ARG A 149 -1.53 -11.88 -10.55
C ARG A 149 -0.39 -12.42 -11.41
N GLY A 150 -0.12 -11.75 -12.54
CA GLY A 150 0.86 -12.22 -13.52
C GLY A 150 2.30 -12.05 -13.05
N ALA A 151 3.23 -12.62 -13.81
CA ALA A 151 4.66 -12.48 -13.57
C ALA A 151 5.11 -11.02 -13.63
N ASP A 152 4.43 -10.19 -14.42
CA ASP A 152 4.67 -8.76 -14.55
C ASP A 152 4.54 -8.01 -13.22
N CYS A 153 3.55 -8.36 -12.38
CA CYS A 153 3.38 -7.77 -11.05
C CYS A 153 4.61 -8.03 -10.16
N LEU A 154 5.09 -9.27 -10.15
CA LEU A 154 6.26 -9.66 -9.37
C LEU A 154 7.55 -9.04 -9.94
N LEU A 155 7.71 -9.06 -11.26
CA LEU A 155 8.88 -8.50 -11.95
C LEU A 155 9.00 -6.98 -11.75
N ASP A 156 7.88 -6.24 -11.79
CA ASP A 156 7.87 -4.82 -11.50
C ASP A 156 8.43 -4.55 -10.10
N PHE A 157 7.95 -5.28 -9.10
CA PHE A 157 8.44 -5.15 -7.73
C PHE A 157 9.94 -5.47 -7.61
N LEU A 158 10.40 -6.59 -8.20
CA LEU A 158 11.78 -7.07 -8.14
C LEU A 158 12.80 -6.22 -8.93
N GLY A 159 12.34 -5.12 -9.54
CA GLY A 159 13.20 -4.19 -10.27
C GLY A 159 13.63 -4.75 -11.62
N TYR A 160 12.68 -5.31 -12.38
CA TYR A 160 12.93 -5.79 -13.73
C TYR A 160 13.30 -4.66 -14.68
N ASP A 161 14.42 -4.84 -15.38
CA ASP A 161 14.89 -3.99 -16.45
C ASP A 161 14.62 -4.68 -17.79
N LYS A 162 13.82 -4.02 -18.63
CA LYS A 162 13.41 -4.51 -19.95
C LYS A 162 14.55 -4.54 -20.96
N GLU A 163 15.52 -3.63 -20.85
CA GLU A 163 16.62 -3.50 -21.81
C GLU A 163 17.66 -4.60 -21.59
N THR A 164 17.98 -4.86 -20.31
CA THR A 164 18.95 -5.89 -19.93
C THR A 164 18.33 -7.27 -19.71
N ASN A 165 16.99 -7.36 -19.61
CA ASN A 165 16.24 -8.56 -19.23
C ASN A 165 16.72 -9.15 -17.88
N THR A 166 17.12 -8.28 -16.95
CA THR A 166 17.59 -8.63 -15.61
C THR A 166 16.65 -8.10 -14.54
N ILE A 167 16.79 -8.63 -13.32
CA ILE A 167 16.10 -8.13 -12.13
C ILE A 167 17.14 -7.64 -11.12
N ALA A 168 16.81 -6.57 -10.39
CA ALA A 168 17.70 -6.00 -9.37
C ALA A 168 17.83 -6.90 -8.13
N TYR A 169 16.75 -7.56 -7.73
CA TYR A 169 16.75 -8.46 -6.58
C TYR A 169 17.45 -9.80 -6.89
N GLN A 170 18.33 -10.26 -6.00
CA GLN A 170 19.14 -11.48 -6.17
C GLN A 170 19.08 -12.43 -4.96
N GLY A 171 18.12 -12.21 -4.05
CA GLY A 171 17.96 -13.00 -2.83
C GLY A 171 17.13 -14.28 -3.03
N ILE A 172 16.66 -14.83 -1.92
CA ILE A 172 15.72 -15.96 -1.89
C ILE A 172 14.29 -15.40 -1.90
N ILE A 173 13.40 -15.97 -2.70
CA ILE A 173 11.96 -15.74 -2.56
C ILE A 173 11.33 -16.94 -1.84
N HIS A 174 10.52 -16.67 -0.81
CA HIS A 174 9.79 -17.67 -0.05
C HIS A 174 8.30 -17.43 -0.25
N THR A 175 7.65 -18.33 -1.00
CA THR A 175 6.27 -18.13 -1.45
C THR A 175 5.45 -19.39 -1.25
N ASP A 176 4.15 -19.31 -1.56
CA ASP A 176 3.32 -20.50 -1.69
C ASP A 176 3.67 -21.32 -2.95
N GLY A 177 2.85 -22.33 -3.25
CA GLY A 177 3.05 -23.21 -4.40
C GLY A 177 2.46 -22.69 -5.73
N TYR A 178 2.34 -21.38 -5.92
CA TYR A 178 1.89 -20.82 -7.20
C TYR A 178 3.00 -20.84 -8.26
N THR A 179 2.73 -21.43 -9.42
CA THR A 179 3.72 -21.75 -10.46
C THR A 179 4.40 -20.54 -11.10
N VAL A 180 3.82 -19.34 -10.96
CA VAL A 180 4.45 -18.10 -11.44
C VAL A 180 5.77 -17.84 -10.72
N TYR A 181 5.86 -18.17 -9.44
CA TYR A 181 7.09 -18.01 -8.66
C TYR A 181 8.22 -18.89 -9.19
N ASP A 182 7.93 -20.17 -9.46
CA ASP A 182 8.88 -21.11 -10.04
C ASP A 182 9.38 -20.62 -11.41
N THR A 183 8.45 -20.11 -12.23
CA THR A 183 8.74 -19.64 -13.59
C THR A 183 9.67 -18.42 -13.55
N VAL A 184 9.35 -17.43 -12.72
CA VAL A 184 10.17 -16.21 -12.57
C VAL A 184 11.53 -16.56 -11.96
N ALA A 185 11.56 -17.44 -10.97
CA ALA A 185 12.81 -17.84 -10.33
C ALA A 185 13.75 -18.56 -11.30
N ALA A 186 13.24 -19.53 -12.06
CA ALA A 186 14.03 -20.25 -13.06
C ALA A 186 14.52 -19.32 -14.17
N LYS A 187 13.68 -18.40 -14.65
CA LYS A 187 14.02 -17.48 -15.75
C LYS A 187 15.08 -16.44 -15.36
N HIS A 188 15.06 -15.97 -14.11
CA HIS A 188 15.91 -14.87 -13.65
C HIS A 188 16.96 -15.29 -12.60
N GLY A 189 17.14 -16.58 -12.38
CA GLY A 189 18.19 -17.12 -11.50
C GLY A 189 17.95 -16.90 -10.00
N LEU A 190 16.69 -16.71 -9.57
CA LEU A 190 16.38 -16.58 -8.14
C LEU A 190 16.38 -17.94 -7.45
N ARG A 191 16.76 -17.94 -6.18
CA ARG A 191 16.53 -19.09 -5.30
C ARG A 191 15.10 -19.03 -4.79
N HIS A 192 14.37 -20.14 -4.92
CA HIS A 192 12.98 -20.23 -4.46
C HIS A 192 12.83 -21.26 -3.34
N ALA A 193 12.13 -20.86 -2.29
CA ALA A 193 11.80 -21.67 -1.14
C ALA A 193 10.27 -21.79 -1.02
N GLY A 194 9.76 -23.03 -0.98
CA GLY A 194 8.33 -23.28 -0.82
C GLY A 194 7.85 -23.17 0.63
N CYS A 195 6.66 -22.62 0.83
CA CYS A 195 6.06 -22.46 2.14
C CYS A 195 5.51 -23.79 2.72
N LEU A 196 6.18 -24.32 3.75
CA LEU A 196 5.75 -25.54 4.44
C LEU A 196 4.38 -25.41 5.12
N ALA A 197 3.98 -24.21 5.52
CA ALA A 197 2.65 -23.98 6.10
C ALA A 197 1.54 -24.22 5.06
N HIS A 198 1.74 -23.78 3.81
CA HIS A 198 0.84 -24.05 2.70
C HIS A 198 0.79 -25.54 2.35
N THR A 199 1.95 -26.21 2.35
CA THR A 199 2.03 -27.67 2.16
C THR A 199 1.24 -28.41 3.23
N ARG A 200 1.44 -28.10 4.52
CA ARG A 200 0.71 -28.70 5.65
C ARG A 200 -0.80 -28.46 5.58
N ARG A 201 -1.23 -27.25 5.18
CA ARG A 201 -2.66 -26.91 5.07
C ARG A 201 -3.38 -27.88 4.14
N LYS A 202 -2.80 -28.19 2.98
CA LYS A 202 -3.39 -29.16 2.02
C LYS A 202 -3.60 -30.54 2.64
N PHE A 203 -2.63 -31.07 3.40
CA PHE A 203 -2.79 -32.35 4.10
C PHE A 203 -3.87 -32.29 5.19
N THR A 204 -3.95 -31.17 5.91
CA THR A 204 -4.96 -30.98 6.96
C THR A 204 -6.37 -30.90 6.38
N ASP A 205 -6.53 -30.23 5.24
CA ASP A 205 -7.81 -30.08 4.56
C ASP A 205 -8.29 -31.42 3.99
N LEU A 206 -7.38 -32.26 3.46
CA LEU A 206 -7.68 -33.64 3.07
C LEU A 206 -8.17 -34.49 4.26
N GLY A 207 -7.57 -34.34 5.44
CA GLY A 207 -7.99 -35.05 6.64
C GLY A 207 -9.37 -34.64 7.20
N LYS A 208 -9.91 -33.50 6.76
CA LYS A 208 -11.26 -33.01 7.13
C LYS A 208 -12.32 -33.36 6.09
N ALA A 209 -11.92 -33.80 4.90
CA ALA A 209 -12.85 -34.23 3.87
C ALA A 209 -13.53 -35.54 4.31
N PRO A 210 -14.86 -35.69 4.08
CA PRO A 210 -15.53 -36.96 4.35
C PRO A 210 -14.89 -38.08 3.52
N SER A 211 -14.74 -39.26 4.14
CA SER A 211 -13.95 -40.41 3.65
C SER A 211 -14.38 -41.03 2.31
N HIS A 212 -15.37 -40.47 1.61
CA HIS A 212 -15.99 -41.05 0.42
C HIS A 212 -15.46 -40.47 -0.92
N GLN A 213 -14.44 -39.60 -0.96
CA GLN A 213 -13.98 -39.02 -2.24
C GLN A 213 -12.49 -39.18 -2.53
N LEU A 214 -11.86 -40.24 -2.03
CA LEU A 214 -10.54 -40.66 -2.49
C LEU A 214 -10.69 -41.54 -3.74
N HIS A 215 -11.06 -40.95 -4.88
CA HIS A 215 -10.85 -41.61 -6.16
C HIS A 215 -9.35 -41.49 -6.50
N PRO A 216 -8.61 -42.60 -6.62
CA PRO A 216 -7.23 -42.53 -7.11
C PRO A 216 -7.26 -42.04 -8.55
N GLN A 217 -6.72 -40.84 -8.82
CA GLN A 217 -6.36 -40.51 -10.19
C GLN A 217 -5.20 -41.43 -10.62
N PRO A 218 -5.28 -42.04 -11.80
CA PRO A 218 -4.18 -42.86 -12.29
C PRO A 218 -2.94 -41.98 -12.45
N MET A 219 -1.80 -42.46 -11.95
CA MET A 219 -0.51 -41.79 -12.15
C MET A 219 -0.28 -41.62 -13.65
N ALA A 220 -0.06 -40.37 -14.08
CA ALA A 220 0.38 -40.08 -15.43
C ALA A 220 1.65 -40.88 -15.70
N GLN A 221 1.61 -41.71 -16.74
CA GLN A 221 2.75 -42.50 -17.18
C GLN A 221 3.88 -41.55 -17.56
N ASN A 222 5.05 -41.74 -16.94
CA ASN A 222 6.28 -41.03 -17.27
C ASN A 222 6.59 -41.22 -18.76
N HIS A 223 6.72 -40.12 -19.49
CA HIS A 223 7.39 -40.10 -20.78
C HIS A 223 8.88 -40.41 -20.56
N PRO A 224 9.49 -41.33 -21.32
CA PRO A 224 10.92 -41.59 -21.23
C PRO A 224 11.70 -40.39 -21.79
N LEU A 225 12.62 -39.86 -20.99
CA LEU A 225 13.68 -38.96 -21.43
C LEU A 225 14.70 -39.79 -22.23
N LEU A 226 15.02 -39.31 -23.43
CA LEU A 226 16.34 -39.50 -24.05
C LEU A 226 17.31 -38.46 -23.46
#